data_AF-A0A2I0K1I2-F1
#
_entry.id   AF-A0A2I0K1I2-F1
#
_cell.length_a   1.000
_cell.length_b   1.000
_cell.length_c   1.000
_cell.angle_alpha   90.00
_cell.angle_beta   90.00
_cell.angle_gamma   90.00
#
_symmetry.space_group_name_H-M   'P 1'
#
loop_
_entity.id
_entity.type
_entity.pdbx_description
1 polymer ?
#
loop_
_entity_poly.entity_id
_entity_poly.type
_entity_poly.pdbx_seq_one_letter_code
_entity_poly.pdbx_strand_id
1 'polypeptide(L)'
;MYINMYFTEFMDRLNGSAQRRSFDIYVDDKPVQSMKPVTPIYGNVTEVGIYIILAMDSTTFTLVSTSNSTLPPIISAVELFEILDYTLASPNQTASSSSMTKLPVILGTVVPVLLVLMALMK
;
A
#
# COMPACT_ATOMS: atom_id res chain seq x y z
N MET A 1 -8.28 -3.11 -7.98
CA MET A 1 -7.89 -2.45 -6.71
C MET A 1 -6.40 -2.17 -6.75
N TYR A 2 -5.96 -1.03 -6.23
CA TYR A 2 -4.55 -0.65 -6.11
C TYR A 2 -4.24 -0.34 -4.66
N ILE A 3 -3.07 -0.74 -4.19
CA ILE A 3 -2.64 -0.53 -2.81
C ILE A 3 -1.25 0.04 -2.79
N ASN A 4 -1.06 1.11 -2.02
CA ASN A 4 0.27 1.53 -1.58
C ASN A 4 0.46 1.16 -0.12
N MET A 5 1.59 0.56 0.20
CA MET A 5 2.04 0.34 1.58
C MET A 5 3.32 1.09 1.84
N TYR A 6 3.41 1.67 3.03
CA TYR A 6 4.54 2.46 3.47
C TYR A 6 5.17 1.83 4.70
N PHE A 7 6.48 1.66 4.67
CA PHE A 7 7.27 1.06 5.74
C PHE A 7 8.41 1.99 6.13
N THR A 8 8.56 2.28 7.41
CA THR A 8 9.63 3.13 7.93
C THR A 8 10.34 2.44 9.07
N GLU A 9 11.67 2.37 8.99
CA GLU A 9 12.46 1.82 10.09
C GLU A 9 12.97 2.93 11.00
N PHE A 10 12.71 2.81 12.31
CA PHE A 10 13.10 3.80 13.32
C PHE A 10 14.17 3.28 14.27
N MET A 11 14.51 1.99 14.18
CA MET A 11 15.52 1.39 15.05
C MET A 11 16.90 1.58 14.44
N ASP A 12 17.61 2.62 14.89
CA ASP A 12 19.01 2.92 14.55
C ASP A 12 19.95 1.71 14.71
N ARG A 13 19.59 0.81 15.63
CA ARG A 13 20.36 -0.39 15.96
C ARG A 13 20.46 -1.39 14.80
N LEU A 14 19.66 -1.26 13.74
CA LEU A 14 19.72 -2.15 12.59
C LEU A 14 20.90 -1.86 11.66
N ASN A 15 21.50 -0.68 11.76
CA ASN A 15 22.59 -0.25 10.88
C ASN A 15 23.97 -0.81 11.29
N GLY A 16 24.01 -1.96 11.98
CA GLY A 16 25.25 -2.57 12.47
C GLY A 16 25.10 -3.70 13.50
N SER A 17 23.88 -3.99 13.99
CA SER A 17 23.64 -5.16 14.85
C SER A 17 23.18 -6.39 14.05
N ALA A 18 23.22 -7.56 14.68
CA ALA A 18 22.64 -8.80 14.13
C ALA A 18 21.12 -8.72 13.91
N GLN A 19 20.47 -7.62 14.31
CA GLN A 19 19.04 -7.44 14.10
C GLN A 19 18.75 -7.03 12.66
N ARG A 20 17.78 -7.71 12.02
CA ARG A 20 17.37 -7.44 10.63
C ARG A 20 15.86 -7.58 10.51
N ARG A 21 15.22 -6.61 9.86
CA ARG A 21 13.83 -6.69 9.45
C ARG A 21 13.73 -6.96 7.96
N SER A 22 13.19 -8.11 7.61
CA SER A 22 12.91 -8.49 6.22
C SER A 22 11.67 -9.37 6.17
N PHE A 23 10.77 -9.07 5.25
CA PHE A 23 9.52 -9.80 5.13
C PHE A 23 8.99 -9.81 3.70
N ASP A 24 8.33 -10.90 3.35
CA ASP A 24 7.60 -11.06 2.11
C ASP A 24 6.16 -10.59 2.28
N ILE A 25 5.53 -10.21 1.17
CA ILE A 25 4.13 -9.80 1.13
C ILE A 25 3.35 -10.82 0.31
N TYR A 26 2.24 -11.25 0.88
CA TYR A 26 1.28 -12.16 0.26
C TYR A 26 -0.06 -11.47 0.09
N VAL A 27 -0.72 -11.76 -1.03
CA VAL A 27 -2.11 -11.38 -1.31
C VAL A 27 -2.88 -12.67 -1.51
N ASP A 28 -3.88 -12.92 -0.66
CA ASP A 28 -4.68 -14.15 -0.66
C ASP A 28 -3.79 -15.41 -0.65
N ASP A 29 -2.85 -15.44 0.31
CA ASP A 29 -1.86 -16.50 0.52
C ASP A 29 -0.90 -16.76 -0.65
N LYS A 30 -0.89 -15.89 -1.67
CA LYS A 30 0.03 -15.97 -2.81
C LYS A 30 1.09 -14.88 -2.72
N PRO A 31 2.37 -15.21 -2.92
CA PRO A 31 3.42 -14.21 -2.90
C PRO A 31 3.21 -13.21 -4.04
N VAL A 32 3.46 -11.94 -3.78
CA VAL A 32 3.47 -10.91 -4.82
C VAL A 32 4.60 -11.24 -5.81
N GLN A 33 4.22 -11.61 -7.03
CA GLN A 33 5.19 -12.06 -8.04
C GLN A 33 6.24 -11.00 -8.35
N SER A 34 7.47 -11.46 -8.58
CA SER A 34 8.61 -10.62 -8.96
C SER A 34 9.03 -9.57 -7.93
N MET A 35 8.52 -9.62 -6.70
CA MET A 35 8.92 -8.74 -5.62
C MET A 35 10.00 -9.40 -4.76
N LYS A 36 11.04 -8.63 -4.41
CA LYS A 36 12.03 -9.04 -3.41
C LYS A 36 11.46 -8.79 -2.00
N PRO A 37 11.97 -9.49 -0.97
CA PRO A 37 11.60 -9.20 0.42
C PRO A 37 11.78 -7.72 0.75
N VAL A 38 10.80 -7.14 1.43
CA VAL A 38 10.85 -5.74 1.87
C VAL A 38 11.84 -5.64 3.02
N THR A 39 12.78 -4.70 2.91
CA THR A 39 13.72 -4.33 3.97
C THR A 39 13.58 -2.83 4.20
N PRO A 40 12.78 -2.39 5.19
CA PRO A 40 12.55 -0.97 5.43
C PRO A 40 13.86 -0.23 5.73
N ILE A 41 14.01 0.96 5.16
CA ILE A 41 15.23 1.78 5.30
C ILE A 41 15.14 2.61 6.59
N TYR A 42 16.20 2.64 7.38
CA TYR A 42 16.27 3.46 8.59
C TYR A 42 16.13 4.95 8.25
N GLY A 43 15.25 5.65 8.98
CA GLY A 43 15.02 7.08 8.82
C GLY A 43 14.40 7.49 7.48
N ASN A 44 13.94 6.52 6.68
CA ASN A 44 13.33 6.78 5.37
C ASN A 44 12.11 5.86 5.14
N VAL A 45 11.32 6.20 4.13
CA VAL A 45 10.13 5.46 3.72
C VAL A 45 10.52 4.48 2.61
N THR A 46 10.13 3.22 2.78
CA THR A 46 10.06 2.22 1.72
C THR A 46 8.60 2.11 1.29
N GLU A 47 8.34 2.40 0.02
CA GLU A 47 7.00 2.35 -0.59
C GLU A 47 6.87 1.08 -1.44
N VAL A 48 5.73 0.40 -1.33
CA VAL A 48 5.38 -0.77 -2.13
C VAL A 48 3.98 -0.61 -2.70
N GLY A 49 3.89 -0.53 -4.04
CA GLY A 49 2.65 -0.52 -4.79
C GLY A 49 2.26 -1.93 -5.27
N ILE A 50 1.01 -2.34 -5.05
CA ILE A 50 0.46 -3.62 -5.52
C ILE A 50 -0.81 -3.37 -6.33
N TYR A 51 -0.81 -3.85 -7.57
CA TYR A 51 -1.99 -3.89 -8.44
C TYR A 51 -2.70 -5.23 -8.31
N ILE A 52 -3.98 -5.19 -7.93
CA ILE A 52 -4.82 -6.37 -7.77
C ILE A 52 -5.86 -6.34 -8.89
N ILE A 53 -5.63 -7.22 -9.86
CA ILE A 53 -6.44 -7.34 -11.09
C ILE A 53 -7.77 -8.06 -10.79
N LEU A 54 -7.80 -8.94 -9.79
CA LEU A 54 -8.98 -9.70 -9.39
C LEU A 54 -9.25 -9.46 -7.91
N ALA A 55 -9.91 -8.35 -7.58
CA ALA A 55 -10.38 -8.14 -6.21
C ALA A 55 -11.60 -9.06 -5.98
N MET A 56 -11.47 -9.99 -5.03
CA MET A 56 -12.61 -10.76 -4.50
C MET A 56 -13.34 -9.92 -3.44
N ASP A 57 -14.55 -10.31 -3.04
CA ASP A 57 -15.34 -9.62 -2.00
C ASP A 57 -14.56 -9.45 -0.67
N SER A 58 -13.54 -10.28 -0.45
CA SER A 58 -12.55 -10.14 0.62
C SER A 58 -11.16 -10.42 0.06
N THR A 59 -10.19 -9.56 0.36
CA THR A 59 -8.76 -9.78 0.05
C THR A 59 -7.94 -9.67 1.32
N THR A 60 -7.04 -10.64 1.54
CA THR A 60 -6.16 -10.68 2.71
C THR A 60 -4.73 -10.30 2.33
N PHE A 61 -4.12 -9.43 3.13
CA PHE A 61 -2.69 -9.09 3.02
C PHE A 61 -1.95 -9.67 4.20
N THR A 62 -0.89 -10.40 3.92
CA THR A 62 -0.07 -11.01 4.97
C THR A 62 1.38 -10.60 4.79
N LEU A 63 1.96 -10.09 5.87
CA LEU A 63 3.40 -9.81 5.97
C LEU A 63 4.05 -11.00 6.69
N VAL A 64 4.99 -11.66 6.02
CA VAL A 64 5.63 -12.87 6.55
C VAL A 64 7.11 -12.63 6.68
N SER A 65 7.65 -12.73 7.90
CA SER A 65 9.09 -12.63 8.13
C SER A 65 9.84 -13.65 7.28
N THR A 66 10.91 -13.21 6.62
CA THR A 66 11.83 -14.11 5.94
C THR A 66 12.67 -14.89 6.95
N SER A 67 13.30 -15.97 6.51
CA SER A 67 14.15 -16.83 7.36
C SER A 67 15.35 -16.11 7.99
N ASN A 68 15.81 -15.01 7.39
CA ASN A 68 16.94 -14.22 7.87
C ASN A 68 16.50 -12.98 8.68
N SER A 69 15.20 -12.81 8.95
CA SER A 69 14.70 -11.71 9.76
C SER A 69 14.65 -12.09 11.24
N THR A 70 15.14 -11.19 12.08
CA THR A 70 15.16 -11.34 13.55
C THR A 70 14.13 -10.46 14.24
N LEU A 71 13.39 -9.67 13.46
CA LEU A 71 12.36 -8.74 13.93
C LEU A 71 11.05 -9.03 13.19
N PRO A 72 9.89 -8.86 13.85
CA PRO A 72 8.61 -9.03 13.19
C PRO A 72 8.42 -7.95 12.10
N PRO A 73 7.57 -8.20 11.09
CA PRO A 73 7.21 -7.20 10.08
C PRO A 73 6.56 -5.95 10.72
N ILE A 74 6.61 -4.82 10.02
CA ILE A 74 5.90 -3.59 10.41
C ILE A 74 5.12 -3.05 9.23
N ILE A 75 4.22 -2.12 9.51
CA ILE A 75 3.53 -1.30 8.53
C ILE A 75 3.32 0.09 9.13
N SER A 76 3.62 1.13 8.36
CA SER A 76 3.50 2.52 8.83
C SER A 76 2.22 3.15 8.32
N ALA A 77 1.86 2.91 7.05
CA ALA A 77 0.61 3.36 6.46
C ALA A 77 0.19 2.45 5.30
N VAL A 78 -1.10 2.50 4.96
CA VAL A 78 -1.71 1.82 3.81
C VAL A 78 -2.67 2.78 3.13
N GLU A 79 -2.60 2.86 1.81
CA GLU A 79 -3.60 3.50 0.97
C GLU A 79 -4.26 2.45 0.09
N LEU A 80 -5.59 2.46 0.06
CA LEU A 80 -6.41 1.53 -0.69
C LEU A 80 -7.23 2.30 -1.73
N PHE A 81 -7.10 1.90 -2.98
CA PHE A 81 -7.78 2.53 -4.11
C PHE A 81 -8.63 1.51 -4.86
N GLU A 82 -9.92 1.80 -4.96
CA GLU A 82 -10.81 1.10 -5.89
C GLU A 82 -10.62 1.69 -7.28
N ILE A 83 -10.37 0.84 -8.27
CA ILE A 83 -10.25 1.26 -9.67
C ILE A 83 -11.61 1.01 -10.32
N LEU A 84 -12.29 2.09 -10.69
CA LEU A 84 -13.58 2.02 -11.37
C LEU A 84 -13.35 1.92 -12.90
N ASP A 85 -13.82 0.86 -13.52
CA ASP A 85 -13.90 0.77 -14.98
C ASP A 85 -15.11 1.58 -15.47
N TYR A 86 -14.87 2.84 -15.86
CA TYR A 86 -15.84 3.61 -16.61
C TYR A 86 -15.79 3.21 -18.09
N THR A 87 -16.38 2.06 -18.45
CA THR A 87 -16.82 1.87 -19.83
C THR A 87 -18.02 2.79 -20.05
N LEU A 88 -17.78 4.01 -20.54
CA LEU A 88 -18.86 4.84 -21.07
C LEU A 88 -19.53 4.04 -22.18
N ALA A 89 -20.77 3.64 -21.94
CA ALA A 89 -21.58 2.94 -22.91
C ALA A 89 -21.50 3.68 -24.25
N SER A 90 -21.11 2.96 -25.29
CA SER A 90 -21.35 3.38 -26.68
C SER A 90 -22.80 3.91 -26.78
N PRO A 91 -23.06 5.05 -27.46
CA PRO A 91 -24.31 5.80 -27.34
C PRO A 91 -25.47 5.13 -28.10
N ASN A 92 -25.72 3.84 -27.87
CA ASN A 92 -26.83 3.14 -28.48
C ASN A 92 -27.31 1.95 -27.65
N GLN A 93 -27.57 2.13 -26.35
CA GLN A 93 -28.46 1.24 -25.60
C GLN A 93 -29.40 2.04 -24.69
N THR A 94 -30.69 1.80 -24.91
CA THR A 94 -31.86 2.47 -24.35
C THR A 94 -31.83 2.47 -22.82
N ALA A 95 -32.05 3.64 -22.23
CA ALA A 95 -31.97 3.88 -20.79
C ALA A 95 -32.90 2.96 -19.98
N SER A 96 -32.31 2.12 -19.11
CA SER A 96 -32.96 1.64 -17.89
C SER A 96 -32.45 2.49 -16.73
N SER A 97 -33.35 3.26 -16.14
CA SER A 97 -33.10 4.17 -15.02
C SER A 97 -32.82 3.36 -13.74
N SER A 98 -31.54 3.04 -13.48
CA SER A 98 -31.09 2.77 -12.11
C SER A 98 -30.59 4.08 -11.49
N SER A 99 -31.26 4.54 -10.44
CA SER A 99 -30.92 5.73 -9.67
C SER A 99 -29.48 5.63 -9.15
N MET A 100 -28.55 6.33 -9.80
CA MET A 100 -27.18 6.47 -9.32
C MET A 100 -27.18 7.33 -8.06
N THR A 101 -26.94 6.71 -6.91
CA THR A 101 -26.60 7.42 -5.68
C THR A 101 -25.21 8.01 -5.86
N LYS A 102 -25.12 9.33 -6.05
CA LYS A 102 -23.85 10.04 -6.18
C LYS A 102 -23.05 9.89 -4.88
N LEU A 103 -21.94 9.14 -4.93
CA LEU A 103 -20.95 9.09 -3.86
C LEU A 103 -20.01 10.30 -3.96
N PRO A 104 -19.64 10.94 -2.84
CA PRO A 104 -18.71 12.05 -2.85
C PRO A 104 -17.29 11.56 -3.17
N VAL A 105 -16.63 12.20 -4.13
CA VAL A 105 -15.19 12.01 -4.41
C VAL A 105 -14.40 12.78 -3.36
N ILE A 106 -13.67 12.07 -2.48
CA ILE A 106 -12.74 12.68 -1.53
C ILE A 106 -11.34 12.63 -2.14
N LEU A 107 -10.86 13.76 -2.66
CA LEU A 107 -9.46 13.93 -3.06
C LEU A 107 -8.64 14.25 -1.80
N GLY A 108 -8.08 13.23 -1.17
CA GLY A 108 -7.08 13.42 -0.11
C GLY A 108 -5.75 13.82 -0.73
N THR A 109 -5.24 15.01 -0.41
CA THR A 109 -3.85 15.34 -0.71
C THR A 109 -2.96 14.71 0.37
N VAL A 110 -2.08 13.79 -0.03
CA VAL A 110 -1.05 13.28 0.87
C VAL A 110 0.00 14.38 0.98
N VAL A 111 0.07 15.07 2.12
CA VAL A 111 1.17 16.01 2.39
C VAL A 111 2.38 15.16 2.76
N PRO A 112 3.48 15.17 1.97
CA PRO A 112 4.70 14.47 2.35
C PRO A 112 5.18 15.04 3.68
N VAL A 113 5.48 14.16 4.65
CA VAL A 113 5.95 14.53 6.01
C VAL A 113 7.15 15.49 5.98
N LEU A 114 7.92 15.49 4.88
CA LEU A 114 9.03 16.42 4.64
C LEU A 114 8.62 17.90 4.68
N LEU A 115 7.40 18.26 4.27
CA LEU A 115 6.88 19.64 4.33
C LEU A 115 6.49 20.07 5.75
N VAL A 116 6.04 19.13 6.59
CA VAL A 116 5.68 19.42 8.00
C VAL A 116 6.94 19.69 8.82
N LEU A 117 8.04 18.98 8.57
CA LEU A 117 9.29 19.19 9.30
C LEU A 117 9.94 20.56 8.97
N MET A 118 9.85 21.03 7.73
CA MET A 118 10.38 22.35 7.34
C MET A 118 9.58 23.52 7.94
N ALA A 119 8.29 23.32 8.25
CA ALA A 119 7.46 24.34 8.89
C ALA A 119 7.70 24.50 10.40
N LEU A 120 8.35 23.52 11.04
CA LEU A 120 8.65 23.50 12.48
C LEU A 120 10.06 24.00 12.84
N MET A 121 10.90 24.32 11.84
CA MET A 121 12.27 24.80 12.02
C MET A 121 12.42 26.32 11.82
N LYS A 122 11.39 27.11 12.14
CA LYS A 122 11.48 28.59 12.21
C LYS A 122 11.51 29.06 13.66
#